data_AF-A0AB34K4N1-F1
#
_entry.id   AF-A0AB34K4N1-F1
#
_cell.length_a   1.000
_cell.length_b   1.000
_cell.length_c   1.000
_cell.angle_alpha   90.00
_cell.angle_beta   90.00
_cell.angle_gamma   90.00
#
_symmetry.space_group_name_H-M   'P 1'
#
loop_
_entity.id
_entity.type
_entity.pdbx_description
1 polymer ?
#
loop_
_entity_poly.entity_id
_entity_poly.type
_entity_poly.pdbx_seq_one_letter_code
_entity_poly.pdbx_strand_id
1 'polypeptide(L)'
;MLCLGAVALLQAVDSTRVLQGDGVLRKALRSTARPLVAHVWDPQPSALPSWAVADVSQTCRTAGASAILVPPSLVSAVAEEQQAHVGDFPGPLPVLADCMLHALLDNEVEMTTLRRDGAAGIGVRYHVREWGEADELERRLRQTVEAAHELGLGAVLLGEREEAAEWDEVAWRVGAVGAVVGAPRTMGGEEEGVVAIGCWDGSDEELQRLRASGFGALLLEDACGGEVERGAPRCNALVRAARSKTSRTWSGSMFGATSGDVIPPNQRNPRLWAQSQRQAREIMHESAASRGLPPPKLKK
;
A
#
# COMPACT_ATOMS: atom_id res chain seq x y z
N MET A 1 -60.66 -2.85 9.88
CA MET A 1 -60.17 -2.88 11.28
C MET A 1 -59.91 -4.34 11.62
N LEU A 2 -58.71 -4.86 11.80
CA LEU A 2 -57.38 -4.35 12.12
C LEU A 2 -56.36 -5.25 11.40
N CYS A 3 -55.32 -4.66 10.82
CA CYS A 3 -54.17 -5.37 10.26
C CYS A 3 -53.28 -5.86 11.41
N LEU A 4 -53.14 -7.17 11.55
CA LEU A 4 -52.03 -7.81 12.28
C LEU A 4 -51.14 -8.46 11.22
N GLY A 5 -50.38 -7.63 10.51
CA GLY A 5 -49.32 -8.05 9.61
C GLY A 5 -48.06 -8.29 10.42
N ALA A 6 -47.67 -9.56 10.55
CA ALA A 6 -46.40 -9.97 11.10
C ALA A 6 -45.26 -9.33 10.28
N VAL A 7 -44.64 -8.29 10.83
CA VAL A 7 -43.33 -7.82 10.39
C VAL A 7 -42.32 -8.83 10.93
N ALA A 8 -42.07 -9.87 10.14
CA ALA A 8 -40.91 -10.72 10.34
C ALA A 8 -39.67 -9.83 10.15
N LEU A 9 -39.03 -9.46 11.27
CA LEU A 9 -37.65 -8.97 11.28
C LEU A 9 -36.78 -10.03 10.61
N LEU A 10 -36.47 -9.84 9.33
CA LEU A 10 -35.30 -10.43 8.69
C LEU A 10 -34.07 -9.69 9.23
N GLN A 11 -33.71 -9.96 10.50
CA GLN A 11 -32.32 -9.88 10.92
C GLN A 11 -31.60 -11.08 10.33
N ALA A 12 -31.31 -11.02 9.03
CA ALA A 12 -30.17 -11.73 8.49
C ALA A 12 -28.95 -10.96 8.98
N VAL A 13 -28.41 -11.38 10.14
CA VAL A 13 -27.06 -10.98 10.54
C VAL A 13 -26.13 -11.59 9.50
N ASP A 14 -25.78 -10.79 8.50
CA ASP A 14 -24.83 -11.16 7.45
C ASP A 14 -23.48 -11.40 8.13
N SER A 15 -23.24 -12.66 8.48
CA SER A 15 -22.11 -13.11 9.30
C SER A 15 -20.91 -13.50 8.44
N THR A 16 -20.84 -13.05 7.18
CA THR A 16 -20.02 -13.74 6.17
C THR A 16 -18.82 -12.98 5.61
N ARG A 17 -18.48 -11.77 6.09
CA ARG A 17 -17.27 -11.08 5.62
C ARG A 17 -16.45 -10.47 6.75
N VAL A 18 -15.47 -11.26 7.19
CA VAL A 18 -14.52 -10.97 8.29
C VAL A 18 -13.64 -9.75 8.01
N LEU A 19 -13.63 -9.26 6.76
CA LEU A 19 -12.72 -8.21 6.27
C LEU A 19 -13.39 -6.86 6.04
N GLN A 20 -14.67 -6.72 6.38
CA GLN A 20 -15.40 -5.46 6.21
C GLN A 20 -15.28 -4.59 7.46
N GLY A 21 -15.30 -3.26 7.26
CA GLY A 21 -15.28 -2.30 8.36
C GLY A 21 -14.09 -1.36 8.33
N ASP A 22 -14.34 -0.09 8.64
CA ASP A 22 -13.31 0.92 8.93
C ASP A 22 -12.26 0.44 9.95
N GLY A 23 -12.70 -0.34 10.97
CA GLY A 23 -11.80 -0.93 11.96
C GLY A 23 -10.77 -1.92 11.38
N VAL A 24 -11.10 -2.63 10.30
CA VAL A 24 -10.18 -3.57 9.63
C VAL A 24 -9.10 -2.81 8.87
N LEU A 25 -9.50 -1.78 8.11
CA LEU A 25 -8.57 -0.93 7.37
C LEU A 25 -7.61 -0.19 8.31
N ARG A 26 -8.14 0.47 9.36
CA ARG A 26 -7.32 1.17 10.35
C ARG A 26 -6.35 0.21 11.05
N LYS A 27 -6.80 -0.99 11.40
CA LYS A 27 -5.93 -2.02 11.98
C LYS A 27 -4.83 -2.43 11.00
N ALA A 28 -5.15 -2.65 9.73
CA ALA A 28 -4.14 -3.01 8.72
C ALA A 28 -3.09 -1.91 8.54
N LEU A 29 -3.53 -0.64 8.48
CA LEU A 29 -2.65 0.52 8.34
C LEU A 29 -1.87 0.88 9.61
N ARG A 30 -2.27 0.42 10.80
CA ARG A 30 -1.55 0.70 12.06
C ARG A 30 -0.71 -0.48 12.57
N SER A 31 -1.09 -1.72 12.24
CA SER A 31 -0.45 -2.93 12.77
C SER A 31 0.85 -3.30 12.05
N THR A 32 1.08 -2.78 10.84
CA THR A 32 2.31 -3.04 10.09
C THR A 32 3.29 -1.89 10.25
N ALA A 33 4.55 -2.20 10.52
CA ALA A 33 5.61 -1.18 10.67
C ALA A 33 5.85 -0.33 9.40
N ARG A 34 5.37 -0.81 8.23
CA ARG A 34 5.43 -0.15 6.93
C ARG A 34 4.18 -0.55 6.14
N PRO A 35 3.05 0.12 6.37
CA PRO A 35 1.83 -0.18 5.64
C PRO A 35 2.00 0.17 4.17
N LEU A 36 1.51 -0.68 3.29
CA LEU A 36 1.51 -0.45 1.85
C LEU A 36 0.13 -0.79 1.28
N VAL A 37 -0.51 0.17 0.64
CA VAL A 37 -1.72 -0.07 -0.17
C VAL A 37 -1.25 -0.31 -1.61
N ALA A 38 -1.61 -1.45 -2.20
CA ALA A 38 -1.29 -1.74 -3.61
C ALA A 38 -2.46 -1.31 -4.49
N HIS A 39 -2.26 -0.32 -5.36
CA HIS A 39 -3.25 0.07 -6.36
C HIS A 39 -3.15 -0.87 -7.57
N VAL A 40 -4.17 -1.70 -7.78
CA VAL A 40 -4.28 -2.59 -8.94
C VAL A 40 -5.18 -1.90 -9.95
N TRP A 41 -4.59 -1.45 -11.06
CA TRP A 41 -5.29 -0.77 -12.14
C TRP A 41 -5.16 -1.55 -13.45
N ASP A 42 -6.21 -1.51 -14.25
CA ASP A 42 -6.26 -2.06 -15.60
C ASP A 42 -7.16 -1.16 -16.47
N PRO A 43 -6.85 -0.92 -17.75
CA PRO A 43 -7.70 -0.14 -18.64
C PRO A 43 -9.02 -0.84 -18.97
N GLN A 44 -9.10 -2.17 -18.86
CA GLN A 44 -10.29 -2.96 -19.15
C GLN A 44 -10.60 -3.95 -18.01
N PRO A 45 -10.88 -3.45 -16.80
CA PRO A 45 -10.98 -4.31 -15.61
C PRO A 45 -12.13 -5.32 -15.71
N SER A 46 -13.20 -4.99 -16.44
CA SER A 46 -14.33 -5.90 -16.69
C SER A 46 -14.02 -7.05 -17.66
N ALA A 47 -12.97 -6.95 -18.46
CA ALA A 47 -12.55 -7.96 -19.41
C ALA A 47 -11.54 -8.96 -18.83
N LEU A 48 -11.06 -8.71 -17.60
CA LEU A 48 -10.03 -9.53 -16.98
C LEU A 48 -10.54 -10.93 -16.65
N PRO A 49 -9.77 -11.98 -16.96
CA PRO A 49 -10.12 -13.33 -16.56
C PRO A 49 -9.93 -13.52 -15.06
N SER A 50 -10.77 -14.36 -14.44
CA SER A 50 -10.76 -14.60 -13.00
C SER A 50 -9.41 -15.08 -12.45
N TRP A 51 -8.65 -15.84 -13.24
CA TRP A 51 -7.31 -16.29 -12.84
C TRP A 51 -6.31 -15.13 -12.69
N ALA A 52 -6.42 -14.07 -13.50
CA ALA A 52 -5.51 -12.92 -13.42
C ALA A 52 -5.79 -12.09 -12.16
N VAL A 53 -7.07 -11.90 -11.84
CA VAL A 53 -7.52 -11.25 -10.60
C VAL A 53 -7.05 -12.04 -9.38
N ALA A 54 -7.16 -13.38 -9.42
CA ALA A 54 -6.68 -14.22 -8.33
C ALA A 54 -5.15 -14.15 -8.17
N ASP A 55 -4.39 -14.21 -9.26
CA ASP A 55 -2.92 -14.18 -9.24
C ASP A 55 -2.38 -12.86 -8.67
N VAL A 56 -2.92 -11.71 -9.09
CA VAL A 56 -2.51 -10.41 -8.53
C VAL A 56 -2.93 -10.26 -7.07
N SER A 57 -4.12 -10.74 -6.70
CA SER A 57 -4.64 -10.68 -5.34
C SER A 57 -3.78 -11.51 -4.36
N GLN A 58 -3.47 -12.74 -4.76
CA GLN A 58 -2.55 -13.63 -4.04
C GLN A 58 -1.14 -13.02 -3.97
N THR A 59 -0.68 -12.41 -5.06
CA THR A 59 0.64 -11.77 -5.11
C THR A 59 0.75 -10.60 -4.14
N CYS A 60 -0.26 -9.73 -4.06
CA CYS A 60 -0.31 -8.65 -3.08
C CYS A 60 -0.24 -9.18 -1.65
N ARG A 61 -1.04 -10.21 -1.34
CA ARG A 61 -1.08 -10.87 -0.03
C ARG A 61 0.26 -11.49 0.36
N THR A 62 0.84 -12.30 -0.53
CA THR A 62 2.12 -13.00 -0.28
C THR A 62 3.33 -12.09 -0.26
N ALA A 63 3.31 -10.98 -1.01
CA ALA A 63 4.37 -9.98 -0.96
C ALA A 63 4.32 -9.10 0.31
N GLY A 64 3.17 -9.09 0.99
CA GLY A 64 2.99 -8.41 2.29
C GLY A 64 2.48 -6.98 2.16
N ALA A 65 1.59 -6.71 1.18
CA ALA A 65 0.79 -5.50 1.18
C ALA A 65 -0.14 -5.48 2.41
N SER A 66 -0.60 -4.29 2.79
CA SER A 66 -1.52 -4.08 3.93
C SER A 66 -2.98 -3.93 3.48
N ALA A 67 -3.21 -3.50 2.23
CA ALA A 67 -4.53 -3.41 1.60
C ALA A 67 -4.36 -3.47 0.08
N ILE A 68 -5.45 -3.77 -0.62
CA ILE A 68 -5.52 -3.70 -2.09
C ILE A 68 -6.57 -2.66 -2.47
N LEU A 69 -6.21 -1.72 -3.33
CA LEU A 69 -7.10 -0.72 -3.92
C LEU A 69 -7.37 -1.13 -5.37
N VAL A 70 -8.64 -1.34 -5.73
CA VAL A 70 -9.05 -1.87 -7.05
C VAL A 70 -10.23 -1.10 -7.63
N PRO A 71 -10.40 -1.06 -8.96
CA PRO A 71 -11.61 -0.53 -9.60
C PRO A 71 -12.90 -1.14 -9.03
N PRO A 72 -14.03 -0.40 -8.99
CA PRO A 72 -15.30 -0.87 -8.44
C PRO A 72 -15.75 -2.22 -9.02
N SER A 73 -15.54 -2.42 -10.32
CA SER A 73 -15.91 -3.66 -11.03
C SER A 73 -15.14 -4.90 -10.57
N LEU A 74 -14.00 -4.75 -9.90
CA LEU A 74 -13.16 -5.85 -9.42
C LEU A 74 -13.37 -6.18 -7.94
N VAL A 75 -14.10 -5.33 -7.19
CA VAL A 75 -14.26 -5.47 -5.74
C VAL A 75 -14.80 -6.85 -5.36
N SER A 76 -15.87 -7.32 -5.99
CA SER A 76 -16.48 -8.63 -5.67
C SER A 76 -15.48 -9.78 -5.89
N ALA A 77 -14.82 -9.81 -7.06
CA ALA A 77 -13.90 -10.88 -7.41
C ALA A 77 -12.68 -10.94 -6.48
N VAL A 78 -12.11 -9.78 -6.14
CA VAL A 78 -10.95 -9.71 -5.22
C VAL A 78 -11.38 -10.02 -3.79
N ALA A 79 -12.54 -9.53 -3.35
CA ALA A 79 -13.05 -9.83 -2.01
C ALA A 79 -13.39 -11.30 -1.83
N GLU A 80 -13.96 -11.96 -2.84
CA GLU A 80 -14.22 -13.41 -2.85
C GLU A 80 -12.91 -14.21 -2.75
N GLU A 81 -11.88 -13.83 -3.51
CA GLU A 81 -10.57 -14.47 -3.40
C GLU A 81 -9.96 -14.29 -2.01
N GLN A 82 -9.96 -13.07 -1.46
CA GLN A 82 -9.44 -12.83 -0.12
C GLN A 82 -10.22 -13.58 0.96
N GLN A 83 -11.55 -13.67 0.82
CA GLN A 83 -12.40 -14.40 1.77
C GLN A 83 -12.10 -15.91 1.77
N ALA A 84 -11.71 -16.50 0.64
CA ALA A 84 -11.30 -17.90 0.55
C ALA A 84 -10.02 -18.22 1.35
N HIS A 85 -9.25 -17.19 1.73
CA HIS A 85 -7.98 -17.31 2.46
C HIS A 85 -8.09 -16.89 3.94
N VAL A 86 -9.30 -16.77 4.49
CA VAL A 86 -9.49 -16.56 5.92
C VAL A 86 -8.96 -17.77 6.69
N GLY A 87 -7.96 -17.53 7.57
CA GLY A 87 -7.28 -18.57 8.35
C GLY A 87 -5.90 -18.95 7.80
N ASP A 88 -5.56 -18.51 6.58
CA ASP A 88 -4.25 -18.75 5.99
C ASP A 88 -3.18 -17.78 6.51
N PHE A 89 -1.91 -18.13 6.28
CA PHE A 89 -0.78 -17.24 6.46
C PHE A 89 0.03 -17.09 5.16
N PRO A 90 0.25 -15.86 4.64
CA PRO A 90 -0.29 -14.59 5.15
C PRO A 90 -1.81 -14.52 5.06
N GLY A 91 -2.43 -13.86 6.06
CA GLY A 91 -3.87 -13.69 6.13
C GLY A 91 -4.40 -12.73 5.05
N PRO A 92 -5.72 -12.67 4.88
CA PRO A 92 -6.34 -11.90 3.82
C PRO A 92 -6.20 -10.39 4.01
N LEU A 93 -6.28 -9.66 2.90
CA LEU A 93 -6.13 -8.21 2.85
C LEU A 93 -7.50 -7.50 2.78
N PRO A 94 -7.66 -6.33 3.43
CA PRO A 94 -8.81 -5.47 3.17
C PRO A 94 -8.79 -4.95 1.73
N VAL A 95 -9.96 -4.97 1.09
CA VAL A 95 -10.16 -4.53 -0.30
C VAL A 95 -10.82 -3.15 -0.30
N LEU A 96 -10.25 -2.21 -1.03
CA LEU A 96 -10.75 -0.85 -1.20
C LEU A 96 -11.20 -0.64 -2.64
N ALA A 97 -12.29 0.08 -2.84
CA ALA A 97 -12.76 0.48 -4.17
C ALA A 97 -12.17 1.84 -4.57
N ASP A 98 -11.41 1.92 -5.66
CA ASP A 98 -10.92 3.19 -6.23
C ASP A 98 -12.05 3.91 -6.98
N CYS A 99 -12.58 4.97 -6.38
CA CYS A 99 -13.74 5.69 -6.88
C CYS A 99 -13.39 7.16 -7.10
N MET A 100 -13.78 7.70 -8.25
CA MET A 100 -13.79 9.14 -8.45
C MET A 100 -14.86 9.79 -7.57
N LEU A 101 -14.56 10.95 -6.99
CA LEU A 101 -15.51 11.71 -6.18
C LEU A 101 -16.79 12.04 -6.95
N HIS A 102 -16.69 12.47 -8.22
CA HIS A 102 -17.87 12.75 -9.04
C HIS A 102 -18.73 11.50 -9.27
N ALA A 103 -18.13 10.34 -9.54
CA ALA A 103 -18.86 9.09 -9.74
C ALA A 103 -19.67 8.66 -8.49
N LEU A 104 -19.17 8.97 -7.30
CA LEU A 104 -19.89 8.75 -6.04
C LEU A 104 -21.04 9.76 -5.84
N LEU A 105 -20.82 11.03 -6.19
CA LEU A 105 -21.82 12.09 -6.04
C LEU A 105 -22.97 11.96 -7.05
N ASP A 106 -22.65 11.54 -8.27
CA ASP A 106 -23.60 11.34 -9.36
C ASP A 106 -24.29 9.97 -9.28
N ASN A 107 -23.96 9.15 -8.27
CA ASN A 107 -24.46 7.79 -8.05
C ASN A 107 -24.17 6.84 -9.23
N GLU A 108 -23.12 7.10 -10.00
CA GLU A 108 -22.59 6.14 -10.98
C GLU A 108 -21.99 4.91 -10.28
N VAL A 109 -21.46 5.13 -9.06
CA VAL A 109 -20.99 4.07 -8.16
C VAL A 109 -21.72 4.17 -6.82
N GLU A 110 -22.52 3.15 -6.51
CA GLU A 110 -23.27 3.08 -5.26
C GLU A 110 -22.43 2.45 -4.12
N MET A 111 -22.18 3.19 -3.05
CA MET A 111 -21.42 2.68 -1.88
C MET A 111 -22.10 1.47 -1.21
N THR A 112 -23.43 1.41 -1.25
CA THR A 112 -24.20 0.25 -0.76
C THR A 112 -23.87 -1.02 -1.53
N THR A 113 -23.72 -0.90 -2.85
CA THR A 113 -23.26 -1.99 -3.72
C THR A 113 -21.81 -2.37 -3.40
N LEU A 114 -20.90 -1.41 -3.25
CA LEU A 114 -19.51 -1.69 -2.85
C LEU A 114 -19.41 -2.48 -1.53
N ARG A 115 -20.19 -2.06 -0.52
CA ARG A 115 -20.28 -2.78 0.75
C ARG A 115 -20.83 -4.20 0.55
N ARG A 116 -21.92 -4.33 -0.22
CA ARG A 116 -22.52 -5.64 -0.55
C ARG A 116 -21.59 -6.51 -1.38
N ASP A 117 -20.63 -5.95 -2.10
CA ASP A 117 -19.71 -6.69 -2.96
C ASP A 117 -18.42 -7.08 -2.23
N GLY A 118 -18.10 -6.45 -1.10
CA GLY A 118 -17.05 -6.94 -0.20
C GLY A 118 -16.05 -5.89 0.23
N ALA A 119 -16.22 -4.64 -0.18
CA ALA A 119 -15.31 -3.57 0.15
C ALA A 119 -15.19 -3.40 1.68
N ALA A 120 -13.95 -3.29 2.14
CA ALA A 120 -13.60 -2.83 3.48
C ALA A 120 -13.63 -1.29 3.57
N GLY A 121 -13.52 -0.62 2.43
CA GLY A 121 -13.52 0.83 2.33
C GLY A 121 -13.48 1.34 0.88
N ILE A 122 -13.39 2.66 0.75
CA ILE A 122 -13.29 3.37 -0.52
C ILE A 122 -12.01 4.21 -0.57
N GLY A 123 -11.34 4.22 -1.72
CA GLY A 123 -10.41 5.26 -2.12
C GLY A 123 -11.18 6.32 -2.88
N VAL A 124 -11.20 7.57 -2.41
CA VAL A 124 -11.91 8.68 -3.06
C VAL A 124 -10.89 9.53 -3.80
N ARG A 125 -10.83 9.39 -5.12
CA ARG A 125 -9.96 10.17 -5.99
C ARG A 125 -10.62 11.48 -6.39
N TYR A 126 -9.88 12.58 -6.32
CA TYR A 126 -10.37 13.90 -6.69
C TYR A 126 -9.22 14.79 -7.17
N HIS A 127 -9.54 15.70 -8.09
CA HIS A 127 -8.58 16.69 -8.59
C HIS A 127 -9.03 18.08 -8.16
N VAL A 128 -8.22 18.80 -7.39
CA VAL A 128 -8.57 20.16 -6.93
C VAL A 128 -8.88 21.11 -8.10
N ARG A 129 -8.30 20.89 -9.29
CA ARG A 129 -8.58 21.68 -10.52
C ARG A 129 -10.06 21.61 -10.95
N GLU A 130 -10.73 20.51 -10.64
CA GLU A 130 -12.12 20.28 -11.05
C GLU A 130 -13.12 21.00 -10.16
N TRP A 131 -12.67 21.55 -9.04
CA TRP A 131 -13.50 22.19 -8.03
C TRP A 131 -13.22 23.68 -8.00
N GLY A 132 -14.27 24.48 -8.24
CA GLY A 132 -14.15 25.94 -8.32
C GLY A 132 -13.80 26.61 -6.99
N GLU A 133 -14.26 26.05 -5.87
CA GLU A 133 -14.04 26.56 -4.51
C GLU A 133 -13.59 25.44 -3.59
N ALA A 134 -12.55 25.69 -2.78
CA ALA A 134 -11.99 24.72 -1.85
C ALA A 134 -13.00 24.29 -0.77
N ASP A 135 -13.84 25.21 -0.31
CA ASP A 135 -14.88 24.94 0.70
C ASP A 135 -15.94 23.97 0.18
N GLU A 136 -16.31 24.09 -1.11
CA GLU A 136 -17.26 23.16 -1.73
C GLU A 136 -16.65 21.76 -1.84
N LEU A 137 -15.39 21.65 -2.25
CA LEU A 137 -14.68 20.37 -2.29
C LEU A 137 -14.60 19.73 -0.89
N GLU A 138 -14.21 20.49 0.13
CA GLU A 138 -14.15 19.99 1.50
C GLU A 138 -15.52 19.49 1.98
N ARG A 139 -16.58 20.28 1.73
CA ARG A 139 -17.95 19.91 2.09
C ARG A 139 -18.37 18.61 1.42
N ARG A 140 -18.03 18.40 0.14
CA ARG A 140 -18.34 17.16 -0.58
C ARG A 140 -17.56 15.97 -0.06
N LEU A 141 -16.25 16.13 0.15
CA LEU A 141 -15.41 15.08 0.74
C LEU A 141 -15.94 14.66 2.11
N ARG A 142 -16.33 15.62 2.97
CA ARG A 142 -16.93 15.35 4.28
C ARG A 142 -18.21 14.53 4.14
N GLN A 143 -19.13 14.95 3.27
CA GLN A 143 -20.38 14.22 3.03
C GLN A 143 -20.14 12.79 2.54
N THR A 144 -19.17 12.61 1.63
CA THR A 144 -18.80 11.29 1.10
C THR A 144 -18.20 10.39 2.18
N VAL A 145 -17.33 10.93 3.04
CA VAL A 145 -16.70 10.18 4.14
C VAL A 145 -17.73 9.82 5.21
N GLU A 146 -18.62 10.75 5.58
CA GLU A 146 -19.72 10.49 6.51
C GLU A 146 -20.65 9.39 5.99
N ALA A 147 -21.06 9.45 4.72
CA ALA A 147 -21.87 8.41 4.09
C ALA A 147 -21.16 7.05 4.07
N ALA A 148 -19.86 7.02 3.78
CA ALA A 148 -19.07 5.79 3.84
C ALA A 148 -19.03 5.22 5.27
N HIS A 149 -18.82 6.06 6.28
CA HIS A 149 -18.81 5.66 7.69
C HIS A 149 -20.17 5.14 8.17
N GLU A 150 -21.28 5.76 7.77
CA GLU A 150 -22.65 5.26 8.06
C GLU A 150 -22.87 3.86 7.47
N LEU A 151 -22.23 3.59 6.33
CA LEU A 151 -22.20 2.27 5.70
C LEU A 151 -21.08 1.37 6.24
N GLY A 152 -20.35 1.77 7.28
CA GLY A 152 -19.27 0.98 7.87
C GLY A 152 -18.06 0.79 6.95
N LEU A 153 -17.92 1.56 5.88
CA LEU A 153 -16.76 1.55 4.99
C LEU A 153 -15.70 2.50 5.53
N GLY A 154 -14.43 2.07 5.53
CA GLY A 154 -13.32 3.01 5.71
C GLY A 154 -13.17 3.94 4.51
N ALA A 155 -12.58 5.12 4.69
CA ALA A 155 -12.33 6.06 3.60
C ALA A 155 -10.85 6.46 3.54
N VAL A 156 -10.27 6.39 2.34
CA VAL A 156 -8.94 6.91 2.00
C VAL A 156 -9.13 7.99 0.95
N LEU A 157 -8.67 9.21 1.20
CA LEU A 157 -8.72 10.30 0.24
C LEU A 157 -7.47 10.30 -0.63
N LEU A 158 -7.65 10.28 -1.95
CA LEU A 158 -6.60 10.21 -2.96
C LEU A 158 -6.58 11.52 -3.76
N GLY A 159 -5.82 12.49 -3.27
CA GLY A 159 -5.70 13.78 -3.92
C GLY A 159 -4.61 13.79 -4.99
N GLU A 160 -4.94 14.17 -6.22
CA GLU A 160 -3.93 14.41 -7.27
C GLU A 160 -3.59 15.90 -7.37
N ARG A 161 -2.42 16.36 -6.84
CA ARG A 161 -1.71 17.56 -7.35
C ARG A 161 -0.37 17.94 -6.68
N GLU A 162 0.41 18.71 -7.44
CA GLU A 162 1.80 19.19 -7.29
C GLU A 162 2.17 20.00 -6.01
N GLU A 163 1.22 20.40 -5.16
CA GLU A 163 1.46 21.30 -4.02
C GLU A 163 0.83 20.75 -2.73
N ALA A 164 1.62 20.03 -1.93
CA ALA A 164 1.18 19.18 -0.82
C ALA A 164 0.65 19.91 0.44
N ALA A 165 0.81 21.22 0.57
CA ALA A 165 0.59 21.93 1.84
C ALA A 165 -0.89 22.08 2.24
N GLU A 166 -1.83 22.09 1.28
CA GLU A 166 -3.26 22.34 1.55
C GLU A 166 -4.05 21.03 1.82
N TRP A 167 -3.45 19.86 1.57
CA TRP A 167 -4.13 18.55 1.55
C TRP A 167 -4.27 17.90 2.92
N ASP A 168 -3.22 17.99 3.73
CA ASP A 168 -3.21 17.40 5.08
C ASP A 168 -4.28 18.07 5.95
N GLU A 169 -4.52 19.37 5.76
CA GLU A 169 -5.56 20.12 6.46
C GLU A 169 -6.98 19.75 5.99
N VAL A 170 -7.18 19.44 4.70
CA VAL A 170 -8.48 18.97 4.20
C VAL A 170 -8.76 17.55 4.69
N ALA A 171 -7.82 16.61 4.53
CA ALA A 171 -7.98 15.23 4.99
C ALA A 171 -8.16 15.14 6.52
N TRP A 172 -7.45 16.00 7.26
CA TRP A 172 -7.62 16.18 8.70
C TRP A 172 -9.03 16.69 9.05
N ARG A 173 -9.48 17.79 8.43
CA ARG A 173 -10.79 18.37 8.70
C ARG A 173 -11.94 17.41 8.43
N VAL A 174 -11.83 16.54 7.42
CA VAL A 174 -12.88 15.60 7.04
C VAL A 174 -12.77 14.23 7.72
N GLY A 175 -11.76 14.01 8.57
CA GLY A 175 -11.65 12.81 9.41
C GLY A 175 -11.37 11.51 8.67
N ALA A 176 -10.74 11.59 7.49
CA ALA A 176 -10.39 10.45 6.66
C ALA A 176 -8.90 10.10 6.75
N VAL A 177 -8.52 8.91 6.26
CA VAL A 177 -7.11 8.60 6.00
C VAL A 177 -6.70 9.37 4.74
N GLY A 178 -5.65 10.18 4.79
CA GLY A 178 -5.19 10.97 3.64
C GLY A 178 -4.02 10.30 2.93
N ALA A 179 -4.11 10.13 1.61
CA ALA A 179 -2.95 9.85 0.77
C ALA A 179 -2.60 11.08 -0.08
N VAL A 180 -1.33 11.48 -0.05
CA VAL A 180 -0.82 12.66 -0.76
C VAL A 180 0.09 12.20 -1.89
N VAL A 181 -0.20 12.69 -3.11
CA VAL A 181 0.70 12.59 -4.27
C VAL A 181 1.63 13.80 -4.25
N GLY A 182 2.92 13.63 -3.94
CA GLY A 182 3.92 14.71 -3.97
C GLY A 182 4.57 15.10 -2.62
N ALA A 183 5.61 15.93 -2.69
CA ALA A 183 6.62 16.20 -1.64
C ALA A 183 6.05 16.71 -0.29
N PRO A 184 6.68 16.40 0.86
CA PRO A 184 6.08 16.58 2.19
C PRO A 184 6.14 18.01 2.74
N ARG A 185 5.40 18.24 3.84
CA ARG A 185 5.99 18.93 5.00
C ARG A 185 5.50 18.40 6.36
N THR A 186 6.33 18.72 7.36
CA THR A 186 6.32 18.33 8.77
C THR A 186 4.99 18.58 9.48
N MET A 187 4.33 17.51 9.94
CA MET A 187 3.33 17.59 10.99
C MET A 187 4.03 17.52 12.35
N GLY A 188 4.03 18.64 13.07
CA GLY A 188 4.04 18.63 14.52
C GLY A 188 2.60 18.53 15.00
N GLY A 189 2.23 17.40 15.58
CA GLY A 189 0.87 17.13 16.06
C GLY A 189 0.58 15.64 16.08
N GLU A 190 1.05 14.95 17.11
CA GLU A 190 0.54 13.63 17.46
C GLU A 190 -0.87 13.80 18.04
N GLU A 191 -1.90 13.80 17.20
CA GLU A 191 -3.28 13.56 17.66
C GLU A 191 -3.92 12.41 16.87
N GLU A 192 -4.59 11.51 17.61
CA GLU A 192 -4.97 10.16 17.22
C GLU A 192 -6.04 10.12 16.11
N GLY A 193 -5.67 9.87 14.86
CA GLY A 193 -6.71 9.60 13.85
C GLY A 193 -6.20 9.33 12.45
N VAL A 194 -5.54 10.32 11.86
CA VAL A 194 -5.27 10.38 10.43
C VAL A 194 -3.90 9.77 10.11
N VAL A 195 -3.88 8.82 9.17
CA VAL A 195 -2.65 8.23 8.64
C VAL A 195 -2.33 8.94 7.33
N ALA A 196 -1.18 9.62 7.26
CA ALA A 196 -0.67 10.17 6.00
C ALA A 196 0.02 9.05 5.19
N ILE A 197 -0.41 8.89 3.94
CA ILE A 197 0.11 7.87 3.01
C ILE A 197 0.84 8.58 1.86
N GLY A 198 2.11 8.26 1.64
CA GLY A 198 2.87 8.80 0.50
C GLY A 198 2.59 8.00 -0.78
N CYS A 199 2.25 8.66 -1.88
CA CYS A 199 2.04 7.97 -3.16
C CYS A 199 3.37 7.69 -3.87
N TRP A 200 3.56 6.45 -4.28
CA TRP A 200 4.81 5.91 -4.82
C TRP A 200 4.56 5.29 -6.20
N ASP A 201 5.29 5.76 -7.20
CA ASP A 201 5.22 5.32 -8.61
C ASP A 201 5.94 3.98 -8.89
N GLY A 202 6.62 3.40 -7.90
CA GLY A 202 7.45 2.21 -8.05
C GLY A 202 8.94 2.49 -8.26
N SER A 203 9.37 3.74 -8.42
CA SER A 203 10.77 4.10 -8.60
C SER A 203 11.55 4.16 -7.27
N ASP A 204 12.83 3.81 -7.29
CA ASP A 204 13.68 3.87 -6.09
C ASP A 204 13.88 5.31 -5.60
N GLU A 205 13.96 6.29 -6.51
CA GLU A 205 14.15 7.70 -6.19
C GLU A 205 12.97 8.26 -5.39
N GLU A 206 11.74 8.02 -5.87
CA GLU A 206 10.48 8.37 -5.21
C GLU A 206 10.38 7.69 -3.84
N LEU A 207 10.68 6.38 -3.78
CA LEU A 207 10.63 5.63 -2.54
C LEU A 207 11.60 6.17 -1.47
N GLN A 208 12.81 6.55 -1.87
CA GLN A 208 13.78 7.16 -0.97
C GLN A 208 13.32 8.55 -0.53
N ARG A 209 12.79 9.36 -1.45
CA ARG A 209 12.23 10.68 -1.17
C ARG A 209 11.11 10.60 -0.13
N LEU A 210 10.12 9.73 -0.33
CA LEU A 210 8.99 9.56 0.60
C LEU A 210 9.44 9.09 1.99
N ARG A 211 10.46 8.24 2.06
CA ARG A 211 11.01 7.80 3.36
C ARG A 211 11.82 8.88 4.07
N ALA A 212 12.62 9.65 3.32
CA ALA A 212 13.33 10.80 3.87
C ALA A 212 12.35 11.87 4.38
N SER A 213 11.19 11.94 3.73
CA SER A 213 10.05 12.79 4.07
C SER A 213 9.28 12.35 5.32
N GLY A 214 9.56 11.16 5.85
CA GLY A 214 8.93 10.66 7.07
C GLY A 214 7.61 9.89 6.85
N PHE A 215 7.19 9.61 5.62
CA PHE A 215 5.99 8.81 5.37
C PHE A 215 6.17 7.39 5.93
N GLY A 216 5.31 7.04 6.89
CA GLY A 216 5.26 5.72 7.51
C GLY A 216 4.50 4.69 6.67
N ALA A 217 3.50 5.14 5.92
CA ALA A 217 2.66 4.36 5.02
C ALA A 217 2.80 4.83 3.57
N LEU A 218 2.61 3.91 2.62
CA LEU A 218 2.75 4.17 1.19
C LEU A 218 1.53 3.65 0.40
N LEU A 219 1.22 4.32 -0.71
CA LEU A 219 0.32 3.85 -1.76
C LEU A 219 1.19 3.56 -2.99
N LEU A 220 1.29 2.30 -3.40
CA LEU A 220 1.95 1.95 -4.67
C LEU A 220 0.96 2.20 -5.80
N GLU A 221 1.22 3.20 -6.63
CA GLU A 221 0.44 3.51 -7.82
C GLU A 221 0.69 2.49 -8.92
N ASP A 222 -0.39 2.05 -9.56
CA ASP A 222 -0.37 1.12 -10.68
C ASP A 222 0.62 -0.02 -10.46
N ALA A 223 0.35 -0.86 -9.45
CA ALA A 223 1.22 -1.96 -9.05
C ALA A 223 1.50 -2.95 -10.19
N CYS A 224 0.60 -3.02 -11.18
CA CYS A 224 0.69 -3.94 -12.31
C CYS A 224 1.33 -3.33 -13.57
N GLY A 225 1.47 -2.00 -13.66
CA GLY A 225 1.98 -1.35 -14.87
C GLY A 225 0.94 -1.29 -16.00
N GLY A 226 -0.35 -1.25 -15.66
CA GLY A 226 -1.47 -1.15 -16.60
C GLY A 226 -1.88 -2.44 -17.30
N GLU A 227 -1.35 -3.59 -16.90
CA GLU A 227 -1.74 -4.90 -17.44
C GLU A 227 -1.78 -5.93 -16.30
N VAL A 228 -2.97 -6.18 -15.73
CA VAL A 228 -3.11 -7.07 -14.57
C VAL A 228 -2.68 -8.51 -14.88
N GLU A 229 -2.97 -9.00 -16.09
CA GLU A 229 -2.63 -10.36 -16.52
C GLU A 229 -1.13 -10.69 -16.45
N ARG A 230 -0.26 -9.68 -16.60
CA ARG A 230 1.20 -9.85 -16.60
C ARG A 230 1.90 -9.07 -15.49
N GLY A 231 1.16 -8.25 -14.75
CA GLY A 231 1.69 -7.30 -13.77
C GLY A 231 2.05 -7.92 -12.41
N ALA A 232 1.62 -9.15 -12.12
CA ALA A 232 1.87 -9.79 -10.81
C ALA A 232 3.37 -9.83 -10.41
N PRO A 233 4.33 -10.24 -11.27
CA PRO A 233 5.75 -10.19 -10.93
C PRO A 233 6.26 -8.78 -10.57
N ARG A 234 5.79 -7.75 -11.29
CA ARG A 234 6.12 -6.34 -11.00
C ARG A 234 5.57 -5.94 -9.64
N CYS A 235 4.30 -6.22 -9.39
CA CYS A 235 3.65 -5.96 -8.10
C CYS A 235 4.42 -6.64 -6.96
N ASN A 236 4.81 -7.91 -7.12
CA ASN A 236 5.58 -8.65 -6.12
C ASN A 236 6.91 -7.94 -5.79
N ALA A 237 7.67 -7.56 -6.83
CA ALA A 237 8.95 -6.92 -6.68
C ALA A 237 8.84 -5.57 -5.95
N LEU A 238 7.88 -4.73 -6.34
CA LEU A 238 7.68 -3.41 -5.76
C LEU A 238 7.18 -3.47 -4.31
N VAL A 239 6.18 -4.31 -4.03
CA VAL A 239 5.70 -4.51 -2.65
C VAL A 239 6.84 -4.98 -1.74
N ARG A 240 7.68 -5.92 -2.22
CA ARG A 240 8.87 -6.37 -1.46
C ARG A 240 9.91 -5.27 -1.29
N ALA A 241 10.14 -4.44 -2.30
CA ALA A 241 11.07 -3.31 -2.22
C ALA A 241 10.63 -2.28 -1.16
N ALA A 242 9.35 -1.92 -1.12
CA ALA A 242 8.77 -1.05 -0.09
C ALA A 242 8.91 -1.64 1.33
N ARG A 243 8.77 -2.95 1.45
CA ARG A 243 8.90 -3.68 2.72
C ARG A 243 10.35 -3.89 3.17
N SER A 244 11.30 -3.93 2.24
CA SER A 244 12.71 -4.22 2.55
C SER A 244 13.30 -3.17 3.49
N LYS A 245 14.05 -3.61 4.52
CA LYS A 245 14.80 -2.67 5.39
C LYS A 245 15.97 -2.03 4.64
N THR A 246 16.47 -2.72 3.61
CA THR A 246 17.67 -2.41 2.82
C THR A 246 17.53 -1.19 1.92
N SER A 247 16.31 -0.75 1.63
CA SER A 247 16.04 0.42 0.80
C SER A 247 16.25 1.76 1.54
N ARG A 248 16.59 1.75 2.84
CA ARG A 248 17.23 2.89 3.52
C ARG A 248 18.75 2.92 3.30
N THR A 249 19.33 1.82 2.81
CA THR A 249 20.78 1.60 2.74
C THR A 249 21.30 1.44 1.32
N TRP A 250 20.44 1.55 0.29
CA TRP A 250 20.86 1.42 -1.11
C TRP A 250 21.11 2.78 -1.80
N SER A 251 21.81 3.67 -1.11
CA SER A 251 22.57 4.77 -1.75
C SER A 251 24.06 4.45 -1.87
N GLY A 252 24.47 3.23 -1.55
CA GLY A 252 25.83 2.77 -1.70
C GLY A 252 25.85 1.43 -2.43
N SER A 253 26.49 1.42 -3.59
CA SER A 253 27.11 0.27 -4.25
C SER A 253 27.42 -0.91 -3.28
N MET A 254 27.46 -2.14 -3.77
CA MET A 254 28.09 -3.25 -3.00
C MET A 254 29.58 -2.97 -2.67
N PHE A 255 30.12 -1.86 -3.16
CA PHE A 255 31.38 -1.20 -2.82
C PHE A 255 31.22 0.31 -2.50
N GLY A 256 30.06 0.69 -1.96
CA GLY A 256 29.63 2.09 -1.77
C GLY A 256 30.36 2.81 -0.66
N ALA A 257 31.46 3.44 -1.03
CA ALA A 257 31.88 4.69 -0.41
C ALA A 257 30.70 5.68 -0.52
N THR A 258 29.97 5.87 0.58
CA THR A 258 29.21 7.11 0.78
C THR A 258 30.24 8.24 0.87
N SER A 259 30.06 9.27 0.06
CA SER A 259 30.87 10.50 0.00
C SER A 259 30.78 11.37 1.27
N GLY A 260 30.66 10.74 2.44
CA GLY A 260 30.59 11.39 3.75
C GLY A 260 31.11 10.53 4.92
N ASP A 261 31.26 9.21 4.75
CA ASP A 261 31.81 8.35 5.82
C ASP A 261 33.20 7.85 5.45
N VAL A 262 34.22 8.59 5.89
CA VAL A 262 35.65 8.26 5.72
C VAL A 262 36.09 7.06 6.56
N ILE A 263 35.19 6.41 7.30
CA ILE A 263 35.53 5.32 8.20
C ILE A 263 35.69 4.01 7.39
N PRO A 264 36.89 3.42 7.31
CA PRO A 264 37.11 2.20 6.55
C PRO A 264 36.36 0.99 7.14
N PRO A 265 36.07 -0.05 6.33
CA PRO A 265 35.21 -1.18 6.73
C PRO A 265 35.68 -1.93 7.99
N ASN A 266 37.00 -1.97 8.22
CA ASN A 266 37.62 -2.55 9.40
C ASN A 266 37.28 -1.80 10.71
N GLN A 267 36.91 -0.52 10.62
CA GLN A 267 36.51 0.31 11.75
C GLN A 267 34.98 0.35 11.93
N ARG A 268 34.19 0.25 10.85
CA ARG A 268 32.72 0.22 10.92
C ARG A 268 32.16 -1.05 11.55
N ASN A 269 32.72 -2.21 11.20
CA ASN A 269 32.34 -3.48 11.83
C ASN A 269 33.53 -4.47 11.83
N PRO A 270 34.40 -4.40 12.85
CA PRO A 270 35.63 -5.19 12.91
C PRO A 270 35.39 -6.70 12.84
N ARG A 271 34.26 -7.17 13.40
CA ARG A 271 33.91 -8.60 13.43
C ARG A 271 33.53 -9.13 12.05
N LEU A 272 32.63 -8.43 11.34
CA LEU A 272 32.23 -8.84 9.99
C LEU A 272 33.38 -8.68 8.98
N TRP A 273 34.21 -7.65 9.14
CA TRP A 273 35.40 -7.47 8.32
C TRP A 273 36.39 -8.64 8.50
N ALA A 274 36.66 -9.04 9.75
CA ALA A 274 37.53 -10.18 10.02
C ALA A 274 36.95 -11.51 9.48
N GLN A 275 35.62 -11.68 9.54
CA GLN A 275 34.95 -12.86 8.99
C GLN A 275 35.04 -12.91 7.46
N SER A 276 34.77 -11.78 6.78
CA SER A 276 34.91 -11.62 5.33
C SER A 276 36.34 -11.93 4.87
N GLN A 277 37.35 -11.41 5.59
CA GLN A 277 38.75 -11.71 5.29
C GLN A 277 39.11 -13.19 5.45
N ARG A 278 38.50 -13.92 6.39
CA ARG A 278 38.72 -15.37 6.55
C ARG A 278 38.10 -16.15 5.41
N GLN A 279 36.85 -15.85 5.06
CA GLN A 279 36.16 -16.51 3.94
C GLN A 279 36.88 -16.26 2.62
N ALA A 280 37.35 -15.04 2.37
CA ALA A 280 38.13 -14.73 1.18
C ALA A 280 39.44 -15.54 1.13
N ARG A 281 40.10 -15.77 2.28
CA ARG A 281 41.29 -16.61 2.36
C ARG A 281 40.98 -18.08 2.09
N GLU A 282 39.91 -18.60 2.68
CA GLU A 282 39.45 -19.98 2.46
C GLU A 282 39.17 -20.22 0.97
N ILE A 283 38.42 -19.33 0.33
CA ILE A 283 38.13 -19.39 -1.11
C ILE A 283 39.42 -19.35 -1.95
N MET A 284 40.37 -18.48 -1.62
CA MET A 284 41.64 -18.41 -2.34
C MET A 284 42.50 -19.66 -2.13
N HIS A 285 42.48 -20.24 -0.92
CA HIS A 285 43.18 -21.49 -0.62
C HIS A 285 42.56 -22.68 -1.37
N GLU A 286 41.25 -22.80 -1.38
CA GLU A 286 40.52 -23.85 -2.13
C GLU A 286 40.71 -23.70 -3.64
N SER A 287 40.70 -22.47 -4.15
CA SER A 287 40.96 -22.16 -5.56
C SER A 287 42.41 -22.46 -5.97
N ALA A 288 43.39 -22.19 -5.11
CA ALA A 288 44.78 -22.56 -5.36
C ALA A 288 44.98 -24.08 -5.30
N ALA A 289 44.41 -24.75 -4.29
CA ALA A 289 44.51 -26.20 -4.10
C ALA A 289 43.87 -26.97 -5.27
N SER A 290 42.68 -26.57 -5.73
CA SER A 290 42.02 -27.18 -6.89
C SER A 290 42.81 -27.03 -8.19
N ARG A 291 43.74 -26.07 -8.26
CA ARG A 291 44.61 -25.81 -9.42
C ARG A 291 46.03 -26.35 -9.24
N GLY A 292 46.33 -27.05 -8.14
CA GLY A 292 47.67 -27.52 -7.82
C GLY A 292 48.70 -26.39 -7.61
N LEU A 293 48.23 -25.18 -7.33
CA LEU A 293 49.06 -24.01 -7.13
C LEU A 293 49.38 -23.83 -5.63
N PRO A 294 50.59 -23.37 -5.28
CA PRO A 294 50.90 -23.03 -3.90
C PRO A 294 50.01 -21.86 -3.43
N PRO A 295 49.61 -21.84 -2.15
CA PRO A 295 48.73 -20.80 -1.64
C PRO A 295 49.38 -19.42 -1.73
N PRO A 296 48.59 -18.36 -2.00
CA PRO A 296 49.12 -17.02 -2.19
C PRO A 296 49.78 -16.50 -0.90
N LYS A 297 51.02 -16.01 -1.01
CA LYS A 297 51.75 -15.39 0.10
C LYS A 297 51.12 -14.02 0.39
N LEU A 298 50.32 -13.93 1.44
CA LEU A 298 49.79 -12.65 1.91
C LEU A 298 50.92 -11.85 2.58
N LYS A 299 51.18 -10.63 2.09
CA LYS A 299 52.04 -9.68 2.81
C LYS A 299 51.32 -9.27 4.10
N LYS A 300 52.05 -9.32 5.22
CA LYS A 300 51.57 -8.88 6.54
C LYS A 300 51.25 -7.39 6.53
#